data_AF-A0A935UPE3-F1
#
_entry.id   AF-A0A935UPE3-F1
#
_cell.length_a   1.000
_cell.length_b   1.000
_cell.length_c   1.000
_cell.angle_alpha   90.00
_cell.angle_beta   90.00
_cell.angle_gamma   90.00
#
_symmetry.space_group_name_H-M   'P 1'
#
loop_
_entity.id
_entity.type
_entity.pdbx_description
1 polymer ?
#
loop_
_entity_poly.entity_id
_entity_poly.type
_entity_poly.pdbx_seq_one_letter_code
_entity_poly.pdbx_strand_id
1 'polypeptide(L)'
;MKRMQLNRSRVIGMTLALALCAAVPALGQVEFTFEGYAAYAPGTDQAGATVTVYGIANPPVSVPTPIPVDFASNQYTVAITGMVVDTYVFNGVAQTKNYVFDGGTLRIYEDAIGGGTAGNYAAPATFTDGTLLLQAAVDDGWTMDLNDPFGFGQFSGAGIGTCDMNGGSELGTLVGMDYPLNDWTFAGTGIAEPWFPFFTVPAGYHHLFGVKVIFPYDPTPNEDASWGQVKTLFR
;
A
#
# COMPACT_ATOMS: atom_id res chain seq x y z
N MET A 1 -46.31 41.59 40.49
CA MET A 1 -46.42 42.54 39.37
C MET A 1 -45.08 43.27 39.18
N LYS A 2 -44.33 42.95 38.13
CA LYS A 2 -43.25 43.79 37.59
C LYS A 2 -43.09 43.42 36.11
N ARG A 3 -43.53 44.32 35.21
CA ARG A 3 -43.37 44.21 33.76
C ARG A 3 -41.96 44.72 33.38
N MET A 4 -41.25 44.01 32.50
CA MET A 4 -40.03 44.52 31.86
C MET A 4 -39.89 43.82 30.49
N GLN A 5 -40.40 44.47 29.44
CA GLN A 5 -39.66 45.24 28.42
C GLN A 5 -39.12 44.35 27.28
N LEU A 6 -39.84 44.42 26.16
CA LEU A 6 -39.55 43.83 24.85
C LEU A 6 -38.33 44.53 24.22
N ASN A 7 -37.28 43.77 23.89
CA ASN A 7 -36.21 44.25 23.00
C ASN A 7 -36.49 43.78 21.57
N ARG A 8 -36.75 44.75 20.69
CA ARG A 8 -36.86 44.57 19.23
C ARG A 8 -35.46 44.51 18.63
N SER A 9 -34.99 43.30 18.33
CA SER A 9 -33.72 43.10 17.62
C SER A 9 -33.97 43.10 16.10
N ARG A 10 -33.22 43.96 15.42
CA ARG A 10 -33.24 44.20 13.97
C ARG A 10 -32.85 42.93 13.20
N VAL A 11 -33.66 42.56 12.22
CA VAL A 11 -33.34 41.52 11.22
C VAL A 11 -32.43 42.14 10.16
N ILE A 12 -31.16 41.76 10.16
CA ILE A 12 -30.21 42.05 9.07
C ILE A 12 -30.24 40.82 8.16
N GLY A 13 -30.71 41.00 6.93
CA GLY A 13 -30.73 39.96 5.91
C GLY A 13 -29.32 39.58 5.48
N MET A 14 -28.97 38.30 5.66
CA MET A 14 -27.72 37.72 5.22
C MET A 14 -28.00 36.89 3.97
N THR A 15 -27.62 37.42 2.81
CA THR A 15 -27.71 36.73 1.52
C THR A 15 -26.71 35.58 1.51
N LEU A 16 -27.23 34.35 1.52
CA LEU A 16 -26.44 33.12 1.43
C LEU A 16 -26.00 32.92 -0.03
N ALA A 17 -24.72 33.16 -0.32
CA ALA A 17 -24.12 32.78 -1.59
C ALA A 17 -23.93 31.25 -1.58
N LEU A 18 -24.79 30.55 -2.31
CA LEU A 18 -24.68 29.11 -2.53
C LEU A 18 -23.52 28.86 -3.49
N ALA A 19 -22.33 28.60 -2.95
CA ALA A 19 -21.18 28.14 -3.73
C ALA A 19 -21.53 26.78 -4.33
N LEU A 20 -21.63 26.73 -5.66
CA LEU A 20 -21.79 25.51 -6.43
C LEU A 20 -20.46 24.74 -6.33
N CYS A 21 -20.29 23.92 -5.29
CA CYS A 21 -19.24 22.92 -5.27
C CYS A 21 -19.60 21.88 -6.33
N ALA A 22 -19.06 22.03 -7.53
CA ALA A 22 -19.01 20.93 -8.48
C ALA A 22 -18.24 19.81 -7.78
N ALA A 23 -18.89 18.67 -7.55
CA ALA A 23 -18.21 17.46 -7.12
C ALA A 23 -17.25 17.09 -8.25
N VAL A 24 -15.96 17.36 -8.06
CA VAL A 24 -14.93 16.79 -8.91
C VAL A 24 -15.05 15.28 -8.75
N PRO A 25 -15.20 14.49 -9.83
CA PRO A 25 -15.19 13.04 -9.70
C PRO A 25 -13.85 12.65 -9.06
N ALA A 26 -13.92 11.98 -7.90
CA ALA A 26 -12.75 11.31 -7.34
C ALA A 26 -12.28 10.32 -8.40
N LEU A 27 -11.09 10.55 -8.96
CA LEU A 27 -10.47 9.56 -9.80
C LEU A 27 -10.09 8.37 -8.88
N GLY A 28 -10.14 7.17 -9.46
CA GLY A 28 -9.96 5.95 -8.69
C GLY A 28 -8.52 5.79 -8.26
N GLN A 29 -8.29 5.54 -6.97
CA GLN A 29 -7.01 5.10 -6.43
C GLN A 29 -6.44 3.97 -7.31
N VAL A 30 -5.16 4.06 -7.71
CA VAL A 30 -4.44 2.97 -8.37
C VAL A 30 -3.56 2.25 -7.34
N GLU A 31 -3.58 0.92 -7.36
CA GLU A 31 -2.77 0.13 -6.42
C GLU A 31 -2.29 -1.18 -7.04
N PHE A 32 -1.13 -1.64 -6.61
CA PHE A 32 -0.79 -3.05 -6.71
C PHE A 32 -1.11 -3.73 -5.37
N THR A 33 -1.84 -4.85 -5.42
CA THR A 33 -2.17 -5.64 -4.24
C THR A 33 -1.64 -7.06 -4.41
N PHE A 34 -0.93 -7.54 -3.39
CA PHE A 34 -0.39 -8.89 -3.32
C PHE A 34 -0.77 -9.55 -2.00
N GLU A 35 -0.91 -10.87 -2.03
CA GLU A 35 -1.08 -11.69 -0.84
C GLU A 35 0.06 -12.71 -0.78
N GLY A 36 0.62 -12.87 0.41
CA GLY A 36 1.63 -13.89 0.60
C GLY A 36 2.12 -13.99 2.02
N TYR A 37 3.42 -14.22 2.16
CA TYR A 37 4.01 -14.61 3.44
C TYR A 37 5.35 -13.94 3.67
N ALA A 38 5.61 -13.58 4.92
CA ALA A 38 6.92 -13.15 5.37
C ALA A 38 7.75 -14.37 5.78
N ALA A 39 8.87 -14.57 5.08
CA ALA A 39 9.95 -15.43 5.50
C ALA A 39 10.70 -14.72 6.64
N TYR A 40 10.55 -15.29 7.81
CA TYR A 40 11.16 -14.84 9.06
C TYR A 40 11.72 -16.07 9.77
N ALA A 41 12.64 -15.92 10.70
CA ALA A 41 12.98 -17.04 11.58
C ALA A 41 12.08 -16.98 12.84
N PRO A 42 11.58 -18.12 13.35
CA PRO A 42 10.80 -18.13 14.58
C PRO A 42 11.61 -17.55 15.74
N GLY A 43 11.03 -16.61 16.49
CA GLY A 43 11.66 -16.08 17.71
C GLY A 43 12.84 -15.15 17.47
N THR A 44 13.00 -14.63 16.25
CA THR A 44 14.02 -13.60 15.93
C THR A 44 13.46 -12.19 15.95
N ASP A 45 12.32 -11.94 16.61
CA ASP A 45 11.77 -10.60 16.82
C ASP A 45 12.71 -9.75 17.70
N GLN A 46 13.73 -9.17 17.06
CA GLN A 46 14.76 -8.35 17.68
C GLN A 46 15.42 -7.46 16.63
N ALA A 47 16.06 -6.38 17.09
CA ALA A 47 16.86 -5.51 16.26
C ALA A 47 17.95 -6.29 15.50
N GLY A 48 18.16 -5.96 14.23
CA GLY A 48 19.08 -6.63 13.31
C GLY A 48 18.51 -7.84 12.57
N ALA A 49 17.30 -8.31 12.91
CA ALA A 49 16.67 -9.41 12.19
C ALA A 49 16.24 -8.97 10.78
N THR A 50 16.43 -9.84 9.78
CA THR A 50 16.04 -9.56 8.39
C THR A 50 14.68 -10.17 8.07
N VAL A 51 13.84 -9.43 7.36
CA VAL A 51 12.56 -9.93 6.82
C VAL A 51 12.67 -10.02 5.31
N THR A 52 12.16 -11.11 4.76
CA THR A 52 11.87 -11.21 3.32
C THR A 52 10.39 -11.51 3.14
N VAL A 53 9.72 -10.81 2.23
CA VAL A 53 8.31 -11.04 1.91
C VAL A 53 8.20 -11.52 0.47
N TYR A 54 7.41 -12.56 0.26
CA TYR A 54 7.03 -13.03 -1.06
C TYR A 54 5.50 -12.99 -1.17
N GLY A 55 5.00 -12.55 -2.32
CA GLY A 55 3.56 -12.49 -2.57
C GLY A 55 3.20 -12.70 -4.03
N ILE A 56 1.95 -13.08 -4.25
CA ILE A 56 1.34 -13.23 -5.56
C ILE A 56 0.27 -12.15 -5.70
N ALA A 57 0.21 -11.51 -6.86
CA ALA A 57 -0.76 -10.45 -7.10
C ALA A 57 -2.19 -11.00 -7.00
N ASN A 58 -3.03 -10.30 -6.24
CA ASN A 58 -4.45 -10.59 -6.08
C ASN A 58 -5.22 -9.27 -6.02
N PRO A 59 -5.25 -8.49 -7.13
CA PRO A 59 -5.90 -7.20 -7.13
C PRO A 59 -7.42 -7.35 -7.02
N PRO A 60 -8.10 -6.47 -6.26
CA PRO A 60 -9.55 -6.39 -6.30
C PRO A 60 -10.01 -5.94 -7.70
N VAL A 61 -11.08 -6.54 -8.21
CA VAL A 61 -11.62 -6.28 -9.57
C VAL A 61 -11.94 -4.80 -9.83
N SER A 62 -12.18 -4.02 -8.77
CA SER A 62 -12.59 -2.62 -8.86
C SER A 62 -11.45 -1.61 -8.80
N VAL A 63 -10.20 -2.02 -8.54
CA VAL A 63 -9.09 -1.08 -8.37
C VAL A 63 -8.10 -1.24 -9.52
N PRO A 64 -7.88 -0.20 -10.34
CA PRO A 64 -6.93 -0.27 -11.44
C PRO A 64 -5.50 -0.41 -10.95
N THR A 65 -4.69 -1.14 -11.70
CA THR A 65 -3.24 -1.20 -11.47
C THR A 65 -2.55 0.06 -12.00
N PRO A 66 -1.41 0.46 -11.41
CA PRO A 66 -0.69 1.65 -11.86
C PRO A 66 -0.14 1.60 -13.28
N ILE A 67 0.13 0.40 -13.81
CA ILE A 67 0.50 0.17 -15.21
C ILE A 67 -0.45 -0.87 -15.82
N PRO A 68 -0.58 -0.91 -17.16
CA PRO A 68 -1.30 -2.00 -17.83
C PRO A 68 -0.66 -3.35 -17.51
N VAL A 69 -1.48 -4.32 -17.14
CA VAL A 69 -1.08 -5.70 -16.83
C VAL A 69 -2.07 -6.69 -17.45
N ASP A 70 -1.60 -7.89 -17.77
CA ASP A 70 -2.39 -8.97 -18.34
C ASP A 70 -2.41 -10.20 -17.43
N PHE A 71 -3.30 -10.17 -16.44
CA PHE A 71 -3.53 -11.30 -15.53
C PHE A 71 -4.10 -12.56 -16.22
N ALA A 72 -4.53 -12.47 -17.49
CA ALA A 72 -4.99 -13.64 -18.23
C ALA A 72 -3.82 -14.46 -18.80
N SER A 73 -2.71 -13.79 -19.12
CA SER A 73 -1.52 -14.42 -19.71
C SER A 73 -0.37 -14.59 -18.70
N ASN A 74 -0.29 -13.72 -17.70
CA ASN A 74 0.85 -13.62 -16.79
C ASN A 74 0.43 -13.68 -15.32
N GLN A 75 1.33 -14.21 -14.49
CA GLN A 75 1.30 -14.10 -13.05
C GLN A 75 2.29 -13.01 -12.62
N TYR A 76 1.85 -12.18 -11.68
CA TYR A 76 2.70 -11.15 -11.09
C TYR A 76 3.04 -11.52 -9.66
N THR A 77 4.31 -11.40 -9.31
CA THR A 77 4.82 -11.71 -7.98
C THR A 77 5.54 -10.51 -7.40
N VAL A 78 5.57 -10.43 -6.07
CA VAL A 78 6.36 -9.43 -5.34
C VAL A 78 7.40 -10.13 -4.49
N ALA A 79 8.60 -9.58 -4.47
CA ALA A 79 9.66 -9.95 -3.53
C ALA A 79 10.17 -8.68 -2.83
N ILE A 80 10.08 -8.66 -1.51
CA ILE A 80 10.60 -7.57 -0.67
C ILE A 80 11.76 -8.15 0.13
N THR A 81 12.95 -7.60 -0.09
CA THR A 81 14.20 -8.13 0.48
C THR A 81 14.97 -7.02 1.17
N GLY A 82 15.83 -7.38 2.11
CA GLY A 82 16.73 -6.43 2.76
C GLY A 82 16.05 -5.48 3.75
N MET A 83 14.80 -5.75 4.17
CA MET A 83 14.21 -5.07 5.32
C MET A 83 14.87 -5.60 6.58
N VAL A 84 15.39 -4.71 7.42
CA VAL A 84 16.04 -5.05 8.69
C VAL A 84 15.24 -4.43 9.82
N VAL A 85 14.90 -5.21 10.85
CA VAL A 85 14.30 -4.68 12.08
C VAL A 85 15.31 -3.73 12.72
N ASP A 86 15.03 -2.43 12.73
CA ASP A 86 15.79 -1.45 13.49
C ASP A 86 15.33 -1.49 14.96
N THR A 87 14.03 -1.37 15.17
CA THR A 87 13.44 -1.36 16.51
C THR A 87 12.36 -2.44 16.63
N TYR A 88 12.38 -3.17 17.75
CA TYR A 88 11.32 -4.09 18.15
C TYR A 88 10.92 -3.82 19.59
N VAL A 89 9.61 -3.67 19.83
CA VAL A 89 9.04 -3.50 21.17
C VAL A 89 7.88 -4.47 21.35
N PHE A 90 7.96 -5.29 22.39
CA PHE A 90 6.84 -6.10 22.85
C PHE A 90 6.30 -5.56 24.18
N ASN A 91 5.03 -5.17 24.18
CA ASN A 91 4.31 -4.83 25.39
C ASN A 91 3.39 -5.98 25.80
N GLY A 92 3.86 -6.82 26.72
CA GLY A 92 3.10 -7.98 27.21
C GLY A 92 1.85 -7.63 28.02
N VAL A 93 1.69 -6.38 28.50
CA VAL A 93 0.45 -5.96 29.18
C VAL A 93 -0.61 -5.58 28.17
N ALA A 94 -0.25 -4.81 27.15
CA ALA A 94 -1.16 -4.39 26.09
C ALA A 94 -1.31 -5.43 24.98
N GLN A 95 -0.53 -6.53 25.03
CA GLN A 95 -0.47 -7.57 24.00
C GLN A 95 -0.25 -6.95 22.61
N THR A 96 0.78 -6.10 22.51
CA THR A 96 1.16 -5.40 21.26
C THR A 96 2.62 -5.65 20.93
N LYS A 97 2.90 -5.80 19.63
CA LYS A 97 4.23 -5.88 19.04
C LYS A 97 4.36 -4.74 18.04
N ASN A 98 5.38 -3.90 18.23
CA ASN A 98 5.70 -2.79 17.34
C ASN A 98 7.07 -3.04 16.71
N TYR A 99 7.15 -2.86 15.40
CA TYR A 99 8.38 -3.01 14.63
C TYR A 99 8.62 -1.75 13.81
N VAL A 100 9.87 -1.32 13.77
CA VAL A 100 10.36 -0.34 12.81
C VAL A 100 11.43 -1.03 11.98
N PHE A 101 11.29 -0.97 10.66
CA PHE A 101 12.21 -1.56 9.71
C PHE A 101 12.98 -0.46 8.99
N ASP A 102 14.27 -0.69 8.78
CA ASP A 102 15.14 0.12 7.95
C ASP A 102 15.48 -0.62 6.66
N GLY A 103 15.63 0.17 5.59
CA GLY A 103 15.88 -0.29 4.23
C GLY A 103 14.78 -1.19 3.67
N GLY A 104 15.14 -1.85 2.58
CA GLY A 104 14.24 -2.72 1.83
C GLY A 104 14.26 -2.41 0.34
N THR A 105 14.13 -3.45 -0.45
CA THR A 105 13.88 -3.31 -1.89
C THR A 105 12.68 -4.16 -2.24
N LEU A 106 11.63 -3.49 -2.70
CA LEU A 106 10.44 -4.09 -3.27
C LEU A 106 10.68 -4.30 -4.77
N ARG A 107 10.40 -5.50 -5.26
CA ARG A 107 10.48 -5.85 -6.68
C ARG A 107 9.22 -6.56 -7.11
N ILE A 108 8.66 -6.14 -8.24
CA ILE A 108 7.50 -6.77 -8.88
C ILE A 108 7.99 -7.45 -10.14
N TYR A 109 7.70 -8.74 -10.26
CA TYR A 109 8.06 -9.56 -11.41
C TYR A 109 6.82 -9.98 -12.18
N GLU A 110 6.98 -10.17 -13.48
CA GLU A 110 6.02 -10.75 -14.39
C GLU A 110 6.56 -12.09 -14.92
N ASP A 111 5.73 -13.11 -14.87
CA ASP A 111 6.05 -14.40 -15.47
C ASP A 111 4.85 -14.99 -16.21
N ALA A 112 5.12 -15.69 -17.31
CA ALA A 112 4.08 -16.25 -18.16
C ALA A 112 3.40 -17.44 -17.47
N ILE A 113 2.07 -17.46 -17.43
CA ILE A 113 1.31 -18.62 -16.93
C ILE A 113 1.60 -19.85 -17.79
N GLY A 114 1.74 -19.65 -19.10
CA GLY A 114 2.11 -20.70 -20.06
C GLY A 114 3.63 -20.74 -20.30
N GLY A 115 4.29 -21.78 -19.80
CA GLY A 115 5.72 -22.03 -20.06
C GLY A 115 6.69 -21.30 -19.14
N GLY A 116 6.20 -20.45 -18.21
CA GLY A 116 6.96 -19.91 -17.08
C GLY A 116 6.90 -20.81 -15.84
N THR A 117 7.31 -20.25 -14.71
CA THR A 117 7.37 -20.87 -13.39
C THR A 117 6.52 -20.10 -12.38
N ALA A 118 5.32 -20.61 -12.05
CA ALA A 118 4.48 -19.99 -11.04
C ALA A 118 5.18 -19.84 -9.66
N GLY A 119 4.89 -18.73 -8.99
CA GLY A 119 5.31 -18.43 -7.63
C GLY A 119 4.93 -19.57 -6.68
N ASN A 120 5.93 -20.13 -6.00
CA ASN A 120 5.79 -21.31 -5.15
C ASN A 120 6.56 -21.12 -3.86
N TYR A 121 5.85 -21.05 -2.73
CA TYR A 121 6.47 -20.81 -1.42
C TYR A 121 7.44 -21.92 -0.99
N ALA A 122 7.33 -23.14 -1.53
CA ALA A 122 8.32 -24.21 -1.31
C ALA A 122 9.60 -24.04 -2.16
N ALA A 123 9.59 -23.15 -3.15
CA ALA A 123 10.72 -22.84 -4.02
C ALA A 123 10.83 -21.30 -4.21
N PRO A 124 11.29 -20.54 -3.21
CA PRO A 124 11.22 -19.06 -3.21
C PRO A 124 11.88 -18.36 -4.40
N ALA A 125 12.82 -19.03 -5.09
CA ALA A 125 13.44 -18.50 -6.31
C ALA A 125 12.43 -18.18 -7.42
N THR A 126 11.28 -18.88 -7.45
CA THR A 126 10.23 -18.68 -8.47
C THR A 126 9.42 -17.40 -8.29
N PHE A 127 9.69 -16.60 -7.26
CA PHE A 127 9.14 -15.25 -7.12
C PHE A 127 10.01 -14.19 -7.83
N THR A 128 11.18 -14.57 -8.34
CA THR A 128 12.20 -13.62 -8.84
C THR A 128 12.82 -14.03 -10.17
N ASP A 129 12.39 -15.15 -10.76
CA ASP A 129 12.91 -15.70 -12.02
C ASP A 129 12.22 -15.15 -13.28
N GLY A 130 11.10 -14.43 -13.11
CA GLY A 130 10.43 -13.69 -14.17
C GLY A 130 11.13 -12.39 -14.57
N THR A 131 10.44 -11.60 -15.41
CA THR A 131 10.90 -10.27 -15.84
C THR A 131 10.64 -9.24 -14.74
N LEU A 132 11.67 -8.49 -14.34
CA LEU A 132 11.52 -7.40 -13.36
C LEU A 132 10.76 -6.22 -13.99
N LEU A 133 9.50 -6.02 -13.60
CA LEU A 133 8.68 -4.92 -14.09
C LEU A 133 8.97 -3.61 -13.38
N LEU A 134 8.93 -3.62 -12.05
CA LEU A 134 9.11 -2.43 -11.22
C LEU A 134 9.97 -2.78 -10.00
N GLN A 135 10.77 -1.81 -9.58
CA GLN A 135 11.55 -1.86 -8.36
C GLN A 135 11.35 -0.55 -7.60
N ALA A 136 11.20 -0.66 -6.28
CA ALA A 136 11.23 0.48 -5.37
C ALA A 136 12.19 0.25 -4.21
N ALA A 137 12.86 1.32 -3.76
CA ALA A 137 13.53 1.33 -2.46
C ALA A 137 12.50 1.72 -1.39
N VAL A 138 12.45 0.97 -0.29
CA VAL A 138 11.69 1.38 0.90
C VAL A 138 12.50 2.49 1.58
N ASP A 139 11.86 3.63 1.80
CA ASP A 139 12.45 4.82 2.40
C ASP A 139 11.67 5.27 3.63
N ASP A 140 12.26 6.18 4.41
CA ASP A 140 11.69 6.78 5.63
C ASP A 140 11.20 5.80 6.71
N GLY A 141 11.64 4.54 6.62
CA GLY A 141 11.30 3.46 7.53
C GLY A 141 9.92 2.88 7.26
N TRP A 142 9.79 1.57 7.51
CA TRP A 142 8.49 0.89 7.45
C TRP A 142 8.10 0.48 8.86
N THR A 143 6.88 0.81 9.28
CA THR A 143 6.38 0.50 10.63
C THR A 143 5.36 -0.61 10.57
N MET A 144 5.37 -1.53 11.54
CA MET A 144 4.40 -2.61 11.65
C MET A 144 3.92 -2.74 13.07
N ASP A 145 2.61 -2.71 13.23
CA ASP A 145 1.94 -2.83 14.52
C ASP A 145 1.03 -4.05 14.51
N LEU A 146 1.31 -4.98 15.42
CA LEU A 146 0.47 -6.16 15.64
C LEU A 146 -0.12 -6.12 17.04
N ASN A 147 -1.38 -6.51 17.16
CA ASN A 147 -2.09 -6.61 18.42
C ASN A 147 -2.72 -8.00 18.58
N ASP A 148 -2.83 -8.43 19.83
CA ASP A 148 -3.64 -9.58 20.23
C ASP A 148 -4.72 -9.09 21.19
N PRO A 149 -5.88 -8.67 20.66
CA PRO A 149 -6.94 -8.08 21.47
C PRO A 149 -7.58 -9.07 22.44
N PHE A 150 -7.33 -10.37 22.29
CA PHE A 150 -7.96 -11.42 23.09
C PHE A 150 -6.99 -12.12 24.04
N GLY A 151 -5.68 -11.84 23.95
CA GLY A 151 -4.65 -12.43 24.80
C GLY A 151 -4.45 -13.93 24.57
N PHE A 152 -4.71 -14.40 23.35
CA PHE A 152 -4.53 -15.81 22.95
C PHE A 152 -3.13 -16.12 22.39
N GLY A 153 -2.21 -15.16 22.46
CA GLY A 153 -0.91 -15.21 21.79
C GLY A 153 -1.04 -15.09 20.27
N GLN A 154 -2.04 -14.37 19.77
CA GLN A 154 -2.38 -14.27 18.34
C GLN A 154 -2.33 -12.83 17.87
N PHE A 155 -1.24 -12.49 17.20
CA PHE A 155 -0.99 -11.11 16.81
C PHE A 155 -1.41 -10.88 15.35
N SER A 156 -2.18 -9.82 15.13
CA SER A 156 -2.59 -9.37 13.81
C SER A 156 -2.55 -7.86 13.71
N GLY A 157 -2.42 -7.34 12.50
CA GLY A 157 -2.43 -5.90 12.30
C GLY A 157 -2.01 -5.49 10.90
N ALA A 158 -1.29 -4.38 10.83
CA ALA A 158 -0.94 -3.73 9.59
C ALA A 158 0.43 -3.07 9.73
N GLY A 159 0.98 -2.66 8.58
CA GLY A 159 2.14 -1.81 8.55
C GLY A 159 2.04 -0.75 7.46
N ILE A 160 2.85 0.29 7.60
CA ILE A 160 2.85 1.43 6.71
C ILE A 160 4.26 2.04 6.65
N GLY A 161 4.62 2.48 5.45
CA GLY A 161 5.79 3.29 5.16
C GLY A 161 5.68 3.82 3.74
N THR A 162 6.79 4.29 3.21
CA THR A 162 6.88 4.81 1.84
C THR A 162 7.90 4.02 1.02
N CYS A 163 7.82 4.18 -0.29
CA CYS A 163 8.85 3.70 -1.19
C CYS A 163 8.97 4.58 -2.44
N ASP A 164 10.18 4.55 -2.99
CA ASP A 164 10.57 5.29 -4.18
C ASP A 164 10.84 4.33 -5.34
N MET A 165 10.04 4.44 -6.40
CA MET A 165 10.20 3.70 -7.64
C MET A 165 11.50 4.12 -8.34
N ASN A 166 12.41 3.17 -8.53
CA ASN A 166 13.77 3.47 -8.99
C ASN A 166 14.33 2.47 -10.01
N GLY A 167 13.52 1.54 -10.51
CA GLY A 167 13.96 0.58 -11.52
C GLY A 167 12.85 -0.30 -12.09
N GLY A 168 13.25 -1.22 -12.97
CA GLY A 168 12.36 -2.14 -13.67
C GLY A 168 12.09 -1.75 -15.12
N SER A 169 11.62 -2.70 -15.93
CA SER A 169 11.34 -2.48 -17.36
C SER A 169 10.20 -1.48 -17.62
N GLU A 170 9.26 -1.35 -16.68
CA GLU A 170 8.06 -0.52 -16.79
C GLU A 170 8.17 0.82 -16.06
N LEU A 171 9.36 1.18 -15.54
CA LEU A 171 9.56 2.48 -14.89
C LEU A 171 9.25 3.65 -15.86
N GLY A 172 9.59 3.49 -17.14
CA GLY A 172 9.30 4.48 -18.17
C GLY A 172 7.80 4.68 -18.43
N THR A 173 6.98 3.66 -18.16
CA THR A 173 5.52 3.74 -18.29
C THR A 173 4.93 4.62 -17.17
N LEU A 174 5.42 4.49 -15.93
CA LEU A 174 5.03 5.39 -14.83
C LEU A 174 5.37 6.85 -15.16
N VAL A 175 6.59 7.10 -15.67
CA VAL A 175 7.02 8.43 -16.11
C VAL A 175 6.15 8.95 -17.26
N GLY A 176 5.84 8.11 -18.24
CA GLY A 176 4.99 8.46 -19.38
C GLY A 176 3.53 8.74 -19.01
N MET A 177 3.08 8.25 -17.84
CA MET A 177 1.76 8.52 -17.25
C MET A 177 1.79 9.70 -16.26
N ASP A 178 2.91 10.43 -16.18
CA ASP A 178 3.14 11.55 -15.27
C ASP A 178 2.97 11.18 -13.77
N TYR A 179 3.24 9.92 -13.40
CA TYR A 179 3.24 9.52 -12.01
C TYR A 179 4.57 9.94 -11.34
N PRO A 180 4.57 10.66 -10.21
CA PRO A 180 5.75 10.80 -9.37
C PRO A 180 6.32 9.43 -9.05
N LEU A 181 7.65 9.35 -9.06
CA LEU A 181 8.36 8.13 -8.71
C LEU A 181 8.62 8.02 -7.21
N ASN A 182 8.35 9.09 -6.45
CA ASN A 182 8.62 9.19 -5.04
C ASN A 182 7.37 9.10 -4.16
N ASP A 183 7.59 8.77 -2.89
CA ASP A 183 6.60 8.80 -1.81
C ASP A 183 5.40 7.85 -2.02
N TRP A 184 5.56 6.73 -2.73
CA TRP A 184 4.48 5.75 -2.87
C TRP A 184 4.18 5.13 -1.52
N THR A 185 2.90 5.02 -1.17
CA THR A 185 2.54 4.35 0.09
C THR A 185 2.78 2.85 -0.05
N PHE A 186 3.64 2.32 0.82
CA PHE A 186 3.88 0.89 0.97
C PHE A 186 3.20 0.40 2.25
N ALA A 187 2.06 -0.25 2.08
CA ALA A 187 1.25 -0.76 3.17
C ALA A 187 1.34 -2.29 3.28
N GLY A 188 1.48 -2.78 4.51
CA GLY A 188 1.24 -4.18 4.82
C GLY A 188 -0.18 -4.36 5.32
N THR A 189 -0.99 -5.12 4.61
CA THR A 189 -2.42 -5.31 4.92
C THR A 189 -2.70 -6.73 5.33
N GLY A 190 -3.45 -6.93 6.42
CA GLY A 190 -3.83 -8.28 6.86
C GLY A 190 -2.61 -9.11 7.33
N ILE A 191 -1.70 -8.47 8.07
CA ILE A 191 -0.54 -9.15 8.63
C ILE A 191 -1.01 -9.96 9.84
N ALA A 192 -0.69 -11.25 9.89
CA ALA A 192 -1.10 -12.11 10.99
C ALA A 192 -0.12 -13.25 11.26
N GLU A 193 0.06 -13.58 12.53
CA GLU A 193 0.77 -14.78 12.98
C GLU A 193 -0.09 -16.03 12.83
N PRO A 194 0.46 -17.16 12.35
CA PRO A 194 -0.28 -18.38 12.06
C PRO A 194 -1.10 -18.85 13.26
N TRP A 195 -2.38 -19.12 13.00
CA TRP A 195 -3.29 -19.66 14.00
C TRP A 195 -3.89 -20.97 13.53
N PHE A 196 -3.34 -22.08 14.02
CA PHE A 196 -3.92 -23.40 13.78
C PHE A 196 -5.23 -23.56 14.57
N PRO A 197 -6.32 -24.07 13.97
CA PRO A 197 -6.44 -24.65 12.62
C PRO A 197 -6.94 -23.69 11.52
N PHE A 198 -7.09 -22.41 11.81
CA PHE A 198 -7.78 -21.45 10.93
C PHE A 198 -6.93 -20.97 9.77
N PHE A 199 -5.63 -20.77 9.99
CA PHE A 199 -4.68 -20.43 8.93
C PHE A 199 -3.28 -20.91 9.29
N THR A 200 -2.65 -21.59 8.34
CA THR A 200 -1.27 -22.07 8.44
C THR A 200 -0.41 -21.33 7.43
N VAL A 201 0.84 -21.10 7.79
CA VAL A 201 1.86 -20.57 6.87
C VAL A 201 2.69 -21.73 6.31
N PRO A 202 3.21 -21.62 5.07
CA PRO A 202 4.14 -22.61 4.54
C PRO A 202 5.40 -22.75 5.41
N ALA A 203 6.07 -23.90 5.29
CA ALA A 203 7.32 -24.11 6.02
C ALA A 203 8.37 -23.05 5.63
N GLY A 204 9.05 -22.48 6.63
CA GLY A 204 10.02 -21.38 6.44
C GLY A 204 9.41 -19.98 6.48
N TYR A 205 8.10 -19.86 6.66
CA TYR A 205 7.39 -18.58 6.78
C TYR A 205 6.75 -18.43 8.15
N HIS A 206 6.49 -17.18 8.53
CA HIS A 206 6.05 -16.83 9.87
C HIS A 206 4.80 -15.99 9.91
N HIS A 207 4.59 -15.09 8.95
CA HIS A 207 3.40 -14.26 8.93
C HIS A 207 2.68 -14.45 7.61
N LEU A 208 1.35 -14.45 7.65
CA LEU A 208 0.56 -13.97 6.53
C LEU A 208 0.90 -12.49 6.34
N PHE A 209 1.09 -12.07 5.09
CA PHE A 209 1.52 -10.72 4.77
C PHE A 209 0.89 -10.29 3.45
N GLY A 210 -0.12 -9.43 3.51
CA GLY A 210 -0.58 -8.71 2.32
C GLY A 210 0.26 -7.46 2.08
N VAL A 211 0.49 -7.15 0.82
CA VAL A 211 1.24 -5.97 0.38
C VAL A 211 0.35 -5.12 -0.50
N LYS A 212 0.35 -3.81 -0.24
CA LYS A 212 -0.21 -2.81 -1.13
C LYS A 212 0.82 -1.74 -1.45
N VAL A 213 0.92 -1.40 -2.73
CA VAL A 213 1.69 -0.25 -3.22
C VAL A 213 0.73 0.71 -3.87
N ILE A 214 0.54 1.85 -3.23
CA ILE A 214 -0.52 2.81 -3.53
C ILE A 214 0.12 4.09 -4.01
N PHE A 215 -0.37 4.59 -5.14
CA PHE A 215 0.06 5.86 -5.70
C PHE A 215 -0.33 7.03 -4.76
N PRO A 216 0.60 7.96 -4.44
CA PRO A 216 0.38 8.94 -3.37
C PRO A 216 -0.63 10.03 -3.67
N TYR A 217 -1.00 10.21 -4.94
CA TYR A 217 -1.94 11.23 -5.36
C TYR A 217 -3.10 10.61 -6.12
N ASP A 218 -4.24 11.29 -6.17
CA ASP A 218 -5.16 11.07 -7.27
C ASP A 218 -4.50 11.77 -8.48
N PRO A 219 -4.23 11.11 -9.63
CA PRO A 219 -3.59 11.79 -10.76
C PRO A 219 -4.52 12.92 -11.18
N THR A 220 -4.22 14.13 -10.71
CA THR A 220 -4.99 15.30 -11.07
C THR A 220 -4.70 15.48 -12.55
N PRO A 221 -5.69 15.42 -13.45
CA PRO A 221 -5.45 15.72 -14.85
C PRO A 221 -4.88 17.12 -14.87
N ASN A 222 -3.62 17.28 -15.28
CA ASN A 222 -2.93 18.57 -15.16
C ASN A 222 -3.38 19.58 -16.22
N GLU A 223 -4.58 19.42 -16.79
CA GLU A 223 -5.17 20.34 -17.75
C GLU A 223 -6.67 20.56 -17.46
N ASP A 224 -6.98 21.57 -16.63
CA ASP A 224 -8.33 22.14 -16.52
C ASP A 224 -8.76 22.93 -17.78
N ALA A 225 -7.87 23.07 -18.76
CA ALA A 225 -8.10 23.82 -19.98
C ALA A 225 -7.79 22.99 -21.22
N SER A 226 -8.85 22.55 -21.90
CA SER A 226 -8.72 22.14 -23.30
C SER A 226 -8.09 23.29 -24.12
N TRP A 227 -7.35 22.97 -25.18
CA TRP A 227 -6.80 23.98 -26.12
C TRP A 227 -7.85 24.98 -26.64
N GLY A 228 -9.14 24.61 -26.62
CA GLY A 228 -10.26 25.50 -26.91
C GLY A 228 -10.47 26.60 -25.85
N GLN A 229 -10.33 26.28 -24.56
CA GLN A 229 -10.45 27.24 -23.46
C GLN A 229 -9.26 28.22 -23.43
N VAL A 230 -8.03 27.75 -23.71
CA VAL A 230 -6.85 28.61 -23.83
C VAL A 230 -7.03 29.65 -24.94
N LYS A 231 -7.55 29.24 -26.11
CA LYS A 231 -7.83 30.18 -27.23
C LYS A 231 -8.86 31.26 -26.89
N THR A 232 -9.69 31.05 -25.87
CA THR A 232 -10.75 31.99 -25.49
C THR A 232 -10.22 33.10 -24.56
N LEU A 233 -9.11 32.86 -23.85
CA LEU A 233 -8.44 33.85 -22.99
C LEU A 233 -7.54 34.84 -23.75
N PHE A 234 -7.20 34.54 -25.01
CA PHE A 234 -6.36 35.38 -25.88
C PHE A 234 -7.13 36.00 -27.07
N ARG A 235 -8.45 36.11 -26.95
CA ARG A 235 -9.31 36.90 -27.86
C ARG A 235 -9.79 38.15 -27.15
#